data_AF-A0A4V0YDF9-F1
#
_entry.id   AF-A0A4V0YDF9-F1
#
_cell.length_a   1.000
_cell.length_b   1.000
_cell.length_c   1.000
_cell.angle_alpha   90.00
_cell.angle_beta   90.00
_cell.angle_gamma   90.00
#
_symmetry.space_group_name_H-M   'P 1'
#
loop_
_entity.id
_entity.type
_entity.pdbx_description
1 polymer ?
#
loop_
_entity_poly.entity_id
_entity_poly.type
_entity_poly.pdbx_seq_one_letter_code
_entity_poly.pdbx_strand_id
1 'polypeptide(L)'
;MKIVARGQVTAAAERAVVTERERSEALHGGSNGTCDRCIPLNGCCAASAHYRGQVIIIAAFAAVVLLNVYAAVLIALRALVYRVPMYRPMLLNIVLSFVPVVVAVLGVVGLLAIGAVGAGADPPSGLGILLWVFLVVGTLAWVLFFPNAIYLITELNFSHRRDDDPVPLWFDIVQTLTLTLSGIANAVLSMGVVESMFTIVVFDASEGIPLASWVFAGVVIVLGAIGVYLGRYLRFNSWDVRHPFGMLRKLRTHFAQRGKALEAFGFVLTHAVLIALVYVPIYLLAYQALRVG
;
A
#
# COMPACT_ATOMS: atom_id res chain seq x y z
N MET A 1 61.71 -4.71 -58.21
CA MET A 1 60.63 -3.70 -58.01
C MET A 1 59.56 -4.28 -57.07
N LYS A 2 59.93 -4.54 -55.81
CA LYS A 2 59.14 -5.30 -54.82
C LYS A 2 59.08 -4.59 -53.44
N ILE A 3 59.49 -3.33 -53.39
CA ILE A 3 59.64 -2.55 -52.15
C ILE A 3 58.50 -1.52 -51.97
N VAL A 4 57.80 -1.13 -53.04
CA VAL A 4 56.70 -0.15 -52.97
C VAL A 4 55.35 -0.76 -52.57
N ALA A 5 55.12 -2.05 -52.83
CA ALA A 5 53.87 -2.73 -52.49
C ALA A 5 53.75 -3.12 -51.00
N ARG A 6 54.85 -3.17 -50.25
CA ARG A 6 54.85 -3.57 -48.83
C ARG A 6 54.44 -2.44 -47.88
N GLY A 7 54.67 -1.18 -48.28
CA GLY A 7 54.35 0.02 -47.48
C GLY A 7 52.87 0.44 -47.52
N GLN A 8 52.14 0.12 -48.59
CA GLN A 8 50.70 0.44 -48.67
C GLN A 8 49.83 -0.57 -47.90
N VAL A 9 50.25 -1.82 -47.80
CA VAL A 9 49.55 -2.86 -47.03
C VAL A 9 49.70 -2.63 -45.52
N THR A 10 50.87 -2.16 -45.06
CA THR A 10 51.08 -1.82 -43.64
C THR A 10 50.28 -0.59 -43.21
N ALA A 11 50.19 0.45 -44.06
CA ALA A 11 49.40 1.65 -43.74
C ALA A 11 47.88 1.40 -43.73
N ALA A 12 47.38 0.47 -44.54
CA ALA A 12 45.97 0.07 -44.54
C ALA A 12 45.61 -0.83 -43.35
N ALA A 13 46.51 -1.74 -42.96
CA ALA A 13 46.34 -2.59 -41.77
C ALA A 13 46.41 -1.78 -40.47
N GLU A 14 47.29 -0.79 -40.39
CA GLU A 14 47.44 0.08 -39.22
C GLU A 14 46.20 0.98 -39.04
N ARG A 15 45.61 1.48 -40.14
CA ARG A 15 44.33 2.21 -40.09
C ARG A 15 43.16 1.32 -39.65
N ALA A 16 43.09 0.07 -40.13
CA ALA A 16 42.03 -0.85 -39.72
C ALA A 16 42.10 -1.21 -38.23
N VAL A 17 43.31 -1.44 -37.69
CA VAL A 17 43.53 -1.74 -36.27
C VAL A 17 43.23 -0.54 -35.37
N VAL A 18 43.56 0.70 -35.79
CA VAL A 18 43.19 1.92 -35.05
C VAL A 18 41.66 2.09 -35.01
N THR A 19 40.98 1.83 -36.13
CA THR A 19 39.51 1.96 -36.20
C THR A 19 38.80 0.89 -35.35
N GLU A 20 39.34 -0.33 -35.27
CA GLU A 20 38.78 -1.40 -34.42
C GLU A 20 39.06 -1.16 -32.92
N ARG A 21 40.22 -0.57 -32.58
CA ARG A 21 40.59 -0.20 -31.20
C ARG A 21 39.74 0.96 -30.70
N GLU A 22 39.48 1.97 -31.52
CA GLU A 22 38.51 3.04 -31.21
C GLU A 22 37.08 2.50 -31.06
N ARG A 23 36.69 1.51 -31.88
CA ARG A 23 35.37 0.86 -31.78
C ARG A 23 35.25 -0.02 -30.52
N SER A 24 36.33 -0.69 -30.11
CA SER A 24 36.40 -1.49 -28.88
C SER A 24 36.46 -0.62 -27.62
N GLU A 25 37.13 0.53 -27.66
CA GLU A 25 37.14 1.52 -26.56
C GLU A 25 35.77 2.23 -26.43
N ALA A 26 35.05 2.45 -27.54
CA ALA A 26 33.68 2.97 -27.51
C ALA A 26 32.64 1.96 -26.99
N LEU A 27 32.90 0.65 -27.12
CA LEU A 27 31.98 -0.41 -26.67
C LEU A 27 32.28 -0.93 -25.25
N HIS A 28 33.51 -0.76 -24.73
CA HIS A 28 33.94 -1.29 -23.43
C HIS A 28 34.59 -0.27 -22.48
N GLY A 29 34.71 1.00 -22.85
CA GLY A 29 35.17 2.09 -21.98
C GLY A 29 34.02 2.76 -21.21
N GLY A 30 33.56 2.13 -20.13
CA GLY A 30 32.51 2.71 -19.27
C GLY A 30 32.19 1.92 -18.01
N SER A 31 33.21 1.32 -17.38
CA SER A 31 33.11 0.75 -16.03
C SER A 31 33.73 1.73 -15.04
N ASN A 32 32.91 2.16 -14.07
CA ASN A 32 33.20 3.06 -12.94
C ASN A 32 33.33 4.56 -13.25
N GLY A 33 32.28 5.31 -12.87
CA GLY A 33 32.35 6.76 -12.67
C GLY A 33 31.19 7.50 -13.31
N THR A 34 30.26 7.96 -12.47
CA THR A 34 29.40 9.14 -12.65
C THR A 34 28.62 9.27 -13.97
N CYS A 35 27.29 9.10 -13.86
CA CYS A 35 26.30 9.60 -14.82
C CYS A 35 26.34 11.15 -14.90
N ASP A 36 27.36 11.72 -15.56
CA ASP A 36 27.49 13.18 -15.73
C ASP A 36 27.37 13.67 -17.18
N ARG A 37 26.83 12.84 -18.09
CA ARG A 37 26.47 13.30 -19.45
C ARG A 37 25.12 12.77 -19.90
N CYS A 38 24.07 13.27 -19.26
CA CYS A 38 22.75 13.32 -19.89
C CYS A 38 22.77 14.43 -20.96
N ILE A 39 22.99 14.03 -22.21
CA ILE A 39 22.51 14.79 -23.38
C ILE A 39 20.98 14.90 -23.21
N PRO A 40 20.33 16.07 -23.38
CA PRO A 40 18.93 16.26 -23.03
C PRO A 40 18.02 15.58 -24.05
N LEU A 41 17.92 14.25 -23.97
CA LEU A 41 16.74 13.51 -24.39
C LEU A 41 15.81 13.47 -23.17
N ASN A 42 15.21 14.63 -22.84
CA ASN A 42 14.26 14.76 -21.74
C ASN A 42 13.15 13.69 -21.77
N GLY A 43 12.88 13.09 -22.94
CA GLY A 43 11.93 11.99 -23.10
C GLY A 43 12.42 10.59 -22.67
N CYS A 44 13.71 10.24 -22.81
CA CYS A 44 14.18 8.87 -22.50
C CYS A 44 14.31 8.63 -20.99
N CYS A 45 14.83 9.61 -20.25
CA CYS A 45 14.97 9.51 -18.79
C CYS A 45 13.58 9.48 -18.14
N ALA A 46 12.68 10.37 -18.54
CA ALA A 46 11.30 10.45 -18.05
C ALA A 46 10.45 9.21 -18.42
N ALA A 47 10.64 8.61 -19.60
CA ALA A 47 9.95 7.37 -19.97
C ALA A 47 10.40 6.18 -19.10
N SER A 48 11.70 6.09 -18.81
CA SER A 48 12.25 5.04 -17.94
C SER A 48 11.80 5.18 -16.48
N ALA A 49 11.68 6.43 -16.00
CA ALA A 49 11.15 6.79 -14.69
C ALA A 49 9.70 6.34 -14.49
N HIS A 50 8.85 6.75 -15.43
CA HIS A 50 7.43 6.46 -15.41
C HIS A 50 7.14 4.96 -15.46
N TYR A 51 7.89 4.22 -16.30
CA TYR A 51 7.75 2.77 -16.39
C TYR A 51 8.13 2.06 -15.08
N ARG A 52 9.21 2.49 -14.41
CA ARG A 52 9.63 1.92 -13.12
C ARG A 52 8.61 2.16 -12.02
N GLY A 53 8.07 3.39 -11.93
CA GLY A 53 7.02 3.72 -10.96
C GLY A 53 5.77 2.86 -11.14
N GLN A 54 5.32 2.69 -12.39
CA GLN A 54 4.18 1.82 -12.71
C GLN A 54 4.41 0.36 -12.30
N VAL A 55 5.61 -0.18 -12.57
CA VAL A 55 5.95 -1.57 -12.20
C VAL A 55 5.90 -1.76 -10.68
N ILE A 56 6.40 -0.80 -9.89
CA ILE A 56 6.40 -0.89 -8.42
C ILE A 56 4.97 -0.90 -7.88
N ILE A 57 4.10 0.00 -8.38
CA ILE A 57 2.70 0.09 -7.94
C ILE A 57 1.96 -1.21 -8.28
N ILE A 58 2.13 -1.71 -9.51
CA ILE A 58 1.49 -2.96 -9.96
C ILE A 58 1.99 -4.14 -9.11
N ALA A 59 3.30 -4.22 -8.86
CA ALA A 59 3.88 -5.28 -8.03
C ALA A 59 3.36 -5.23 -6.59
N ALA A 60 3.26 -4.05 -5.99
CA ALA A 60 2.72 -3.88 -4.64
C ALA A 60 1.24 -4.32 -4.57
N PHE A 61 0.41 -3.88 -5.52
CA PHE A 61 -0.99 -4.29 -5.59
C PHE A 61 -1.14 -5.80 -5.81
N ALA A 62 -0.37 -6.37 -6.74
CA ALA A 62 -0.37 -7.80 -7.01
C ALA A 62 0.05 -8.61 -5.77
N ALA A 63 1.08 -8.16 -5.04
CA ALA A 63 1.52 -8.81 -3.80
C ALA A 63 0.40 -8.82 -2.75
N VAL A 64 -0.32 -7.71 -2.57
CA VAL A 64 -1.46 -7.63 -1.64
C VAL A 64 -2.59 -8.57 -2.05
N VAL A 65 -2.97 -8.59 -3.33
CA VAL A 65 -4.01 -9.51 -3.84
C VAL A 65 -3.59 -10.96 -3.63
N LEU A 66 -2.36 -11.32 -3.99
CA LEU A 66 -1.84 -12.68 -3.80
C LEU A 66 -1.83 -13.09 -2.33
N LEU A 67 -1.49 -12.17 -1.41
CA LEU A 67 -1.49 -12.44 0.02
C LEU A 67 -2.90 -12.71 0.56
N ASN A 68 -3.91 -11.95 0.09
CA ASN A 68 -5.32 -12.21 0.45
C ASN A 68 -5.83 -13.53 -0.14
N VAL A 69 -5.48 -13.84 -1.39
CA VAL A 69 -5.81 -15.12 -2.03
C VAL A 69 -5.17 -16.27 -1.26
N TYR A 70 -3.89 -16.14 -0.90
CA TYR A 70 -3.17 -17.15 -0.11
C TYR A 70 -3.81 -17.36 1.26
N ALA A 71 -4.19 -16.28 1.97
CA ALA A 71 -4.93 -16.38 3.23
C ALA A 71 -6.26 -17.15 3.06
N ALA A 72 -7.05 -16.82 2.04
CA ALA A 72 -8.32 -17.49 1.75
C ALA A 72 -8.12 -18.98 1.38
N VAL A 73 -7.09 -19.29 0.59
CA VAL A 73 -6.72 -20.66 0.22
C VAL A 73 -6.33 -21.47 1.46
N LEU A 74 -5.55 -20.93 2.39
CA LEU A 74 -5.21 -21.66 3.62
C LEU A 74 -6.44 -21.99 4.46
N ILE A 75 -7.40 -21.06 4.59
CA ILE A 75 -8.67 -21.30 5.30
C ILE A 75 -9.49 -22.40 4.61
N ALA A 76 -9.56 -22.37 3.28
CA ALA A 76 -10.26 -23.40 2.51
C ALA A 76 -9.56 -24.77 2.63
N LEU A 77 -8.23 -24.80 2.52
CA LEU A 77 -7.43 -26.02 2.69
C LEU A 77 -7.60 -26.61 4.09
N ARG A 78 -7.69 -25.78 5.14
CA ARG A 78 -7.98 -26.23 6.51
C ARG A 78 -9.27 -27.04 6.56
N ALA A 79 -10.34 -26.50 5.97
CA ALA A 79 -11.65 -27.15 5.96
C ALA A 79 -11.67 -28.41 5.08
N LEU A 80 -10.99 -28.39 3.93
CA LEU A 80 -11.00 -29.49 2.96
C LEU A 80 -10.13 -30.68 3.40
N VAL A 81 -8.89 -30.41 3.84
CA VAL A 81 -7.89 -31.45 4.16
C VAL A 81 -8.23 -32.13 5.48
N TYR A 82 -8.54 -31.34 6.51
CA TYR A 82 -8.81 -31.85 7.86
C TYR A 82 -10.29 -32.11 8.12
N ARG A 83 -11.15 -31.90 7.11
CA ARG A 83 -12.61 -32.13 7.17
C ARG A 83 -13.30 -31.44 8.35
N VAL A 84 -12.77 -30.31 8.79
CA VAL A 84 -13.36 -29.47 9.84
C VAL A 84 -14.34 -28.47 9.23
N PRO A 85 -15.42 -28.09 9.94
CA PRO A 85 -16.37 -27.13 9.43
C PRO A 85 -15.71 -25.78 9.17
N MET A 86 -15.97 -25.20 7.99
CA MET A 86 -15.44 -23.90 7.61
C MET A 86 -16.12 -22.78 8.40
N TYR A 87 -15.34 -22.00 9.15
CA TYR A 87 -15.87 -20.82 9.86
C TYR A 87 -16.11 -19.67 8.86
N ARG A 88 -17.33 -19.60 8.33
CA ARG A 88 -17.76 -18.61 7.32
C ARG A 88 -17.45 -17.15 7.66
N PRO A 89 -17.57 -16.67 8.92
CA PRO A 89 -17.23 -15.29 9.26
C PRO A 89 -15.76 -14.92 8.99
N MET A 90 -14.85 -15.90 8.98
CA MET A 90 -13.43 -15.67 8.71
C MET A 90 -13.17 -15.23 7.27
N LEU A 91 -13.86 -15.85 6.30
CA LEU A 91 -13.78 -15.43 4.91
C LEU A 91 -14.37 -14.03 4.71
N LEU A 92 -15.48 -13.74 5.40
CA LEU A 92 -16.08 -12.41 5.37
C LEU A 92 -15.10 -11.35 5.90
N ASN A 93 -14.34 -11.66 6.96
CA ASN A 93 -13.33 -10.77 7.49
C ASN A 93 -12.21 -10.49 6.48
N ILE A 94 -11.78 -11.47 5.67
CA ILE A 94 -10.82 -11.22 4.58
C ILE A 94 -11.42 -10.27 3.55
N VAL A 95 -12.63 -10.55 3.07
CA VAL A 95 -13.30 -9.69 2.07
C VAL A 95 -13.46 -8.27 2.62
N LEU A 96 -13.90 -8.13 3.86
CA LEU A 96 -14.11 -6.85 4.51
C LEU A 96 -12.79 -6.10 4.75
N SER A 97 -11.69 -6.81 5.01
CA SER A 97 -10.35 -6.25 5.13
C SER A 97 -9.82 -5.66 3.83
N PHE A 98 -10.32 -6.13 2.68
CA PHE A 98 -9.92 -5.66 1.35
C PHE A 98 -10.74 -4.44 0.89
N VAL A 99 -11.89 -4.17 1.51
CA VAL A 99 -12.76 -3.02 1.17
C VAL A 99 -12.02 -1.68 1.19
N PRO A 100 -11.17 -1.34 2.18
CA PRO A 100 -10.41 -0.08 2.17
C PRO A 100 -9.51 0.07 0.95
N VAL A 101 -8.93 -1.03 0.45
CA VAL A 101 -8.12 -1.02 -0.77
C VAL A 101 -8.99 -0.68 -1.98
N VAL A 102 -10.16 -1.33 -2.10
CA VAL A 102 -11.11 -1.04 -3.19
C VAL A 102 -11.57 0.41 -3.15
N VAL A 103 -11.96 0.93 -1.98
CA VAL A 103 -12.40 2.31 -1.82
C VAL A 103 -11.28 3.30 -2.18
N ALA A 104 -10.03 3.02 -1.78
CA ALA A 104 -8.89 3.85 -2.15
C ALA A 104 -8.64 3.87 -3.67
N VAL A 105 -8.71 2.71 -4.34
CA VAL A 105 -8.57 2.61 -5.80
C VAL A 105 -9.71 3.35 -6.52
N LEU A 106 -10.95 3.21 -6.06
CA LEU A 106 -12.09 3.97 -6.60
C LEU A 106 -11.91 5.48 -6.39
N GLY A 107 -11.30 5.88 -5.26
CA GLY A 107 -10.89 7.26 -4.99
C GLY A 107 -9.93 7.79 -6.06
N VAL A 108 -8.88 7.03 -6.37
CA VAL A 108 -7.92 7.38 -7.44
C VAL A 108 -8.61 7.47 -8.80
N VAL A 109 -9.40 6.47 -9.18
CA VAL A 109 -10.11 6.45 -10.46
C VAL A 109 -11.06 7.65 -10.59
N GLY A 110 -11.82 7.95 -9.53
CA GLY A 110 -12.71 9.10 -9.51
C GLY A 110 -11.96 10.44 -9.58
N LEU A 111 -10.83 10.56 -8.88
CA LEU A 111 -9.97 11.75 -8.95
C LEU A 111 -9.44 11.97 -10.37
N LEU A 112 -8.95 10.91 -11.03
CA LEU A 112 -8.48 10.98 -12.42
C LEU A 112 -9.61 11.34 -13.38
N ALA A 113 -10.80 10.77 -13.20
CA ALA A 113 -11.97 11.08 -14.03
C ALA A 113 -12.40 12.55 -13.89
N ILE A 114 -12.46 13.08 -12.67
CA ILE A 114 -12.78 14.50 -12.41
C ILE A 114 -11.69 15.40 -13.00
N GLY A 115 -10.41 15.04 -12.83
CA GLY A 115 -9.29 15.77 -13.42
C GLY A 115 -9.34 15.81 -14.95
N ALA A 116 -9.70 14.70 -15.60
CA ALA A 116 -9.86 14.64 -17.06
C ALA A 116 -10.98 15.55 -17.57
N VAL A 117 -12.11 15.64 -16.84
CA VAL A 117 -13.19 16.59 -17.16
C VAL A 117 -12.74 18.04 -16.95
N GLY A 118 -11.98 18.31 -15.90
CA GLY A 118 -11.42 19.64 -15.62
C GLY A 118 -10.38 20.11 -16.64
N ALA A 119 -9.69 19.19 -17.32
CA ALA A 119 -8.73 19.47 -18.38
C ALA A 119 -9.37 19.77 -19.74
N GLY A 120 -10.69 19.67 -19.87
CA GLY A 120 -11.42 20.04 -21.08
C GLY A 120 -11.39 21.55 -21.36
N ALA A 121 -11.71 21.94 -22.61
CA ALA A 121 -11.68 23.34 -23.04
C ALA A 121 -12.68 24.24 -22.28
N ASP A 122 -13.82 23.69 -21.85
CA ASP A 122 -14.87 24.38 -21.11
C ASP A 122 -15.21 23.63 -19.80
N PRO A 123 -14.42 23.80 -18.72
CA PRO A 123 -14.67 23.11 -17.48
C PRO A 123 -15.97 23.62 -16.81
N PRO A 124 -16.81 22.72 -16.25
CA PRO A 124 -18.02 23.12 -15.55
C PRO A 124 -17.73 24.05 -14.36
N SER A 125 -18.52 25.11 -14.18
CA SER A 125 -18.34 26.15 -13.15
C SER A 125 -18.53 25.68 -11.69
N GLY A 126 -18.70 24.38 -11.43
CA GLY A 126 -18.80 23.77 -10.10
C GLY A 126 -17.83 22.60 -9.86
N LEU A 127 -16.89 22.34 -10.77
CA LEU A 127 -16.02 21.16 -10.72
C LEU A 127 -15.15 21.11 -9.45
N GLY A 128 -14.68 22.27 -8.96
CA GLY A 128 -13.91 22.36 -7.72
C GLY A 128 -14.71 21.95 -6.47
N ILE A 129 -15.98 22.36 -6.37
CA ILE A 129 -16.86 21.97 -5.25
C ILE A 129 -17.12 20.47 -5.31
N LEU A 130 -17.42 19.94 -6.49
CA LEU A 130 -17.63 18.50 -6.71
C LEU A 130 -16.40 17.69 -6.29
N LEU A 131 -15.20 18.15 -6.65
CA LEU A 131 -13.94 17.52 -6.26
C LEU A 131 -13.79 17.46 -4.73
N TRP A 132 -13.98 18.58 -4.02
CA TRP A 132 -13.86 18.60 -2.57
C TRP A 132 -14.92 17.72 -1.88
N VAL A 133 -16.16 17.73 -2.37
CA VAL A 133 -17.22 16.84 -1.86
C VAL A 133 -16.84 15.38 -2.08
N PHE A 134 -16.35 15.02 -3.27
CA PHE A 134 -15.90 13.68 -3.60
C PHE A 134 -14.76 13.22 -2.68
N LEU A 135 -13.74 14.07 -2.48
CA LEU A 135 -12.60 13.75 -1.62
C LEU A 135 -13.00 13.59 -0.15
N VAL A 136 -13.83 14.49 0.37
CA VAL A 136 -14.29 14.43 1.77
C VAL A 136 -15.15 13.18 1.99
N VAL A 137 -16.16 12.95 1.15
CA VAL A 137 -17.05 11.79 1.28
C VAL A 137 -16.28 10.48 1.06
N GLY A 138 -15.40 10.42 0.07
CA GLY A 138 -14.56 9.27 -0.21
C GLY A 138 -13.60 8.95 0.95
N THR A 139 -12.97 9.97 1.52
CA THR A 139 -12.07 9.81 2.68
C THR A 139 -12.84 9.36 3.92
N LEU A 140 -14.02 9.92 4.19
CA LEU A 140 -14.86 9.50 5.32
C LEU A 140 -15.33 8.05 5.17
N ALA A 141 -15.77 7.67 3.97
CA ALA A 141 -16.13 6.29 3.67
C ALA A 141 -14.93 5.36 3.86
N TRP A 142 -13.75 5.75 3.39
CA TRP A 142 -12.52 4.97 3.56
C TRP A 142 -12.13 4.81 5.04
N VAL A 143 -12.12 5.90 5.83
CA VAL A 143 -11.82 5.86 7.28
C VAL A 143 -12.80 4.95 8.03
N LEU A 144 -14.07 4.89 7.62
CA LEU A 144 -15.06 3.99 8.21
C LEU A 144 -14.72 2.51 7.99
N PHE A 145 -14.19 2.16 6.80
CA PHE A 145 -13.81 0.79 6.49
C PHE A 145 -12.38 0.43 6.91
N PHE A 146 -11.50 1.41 7.08
CA PHE A 146 -10.08 1.22 7.43
C PHE A 146 -9.84 0.29 8.64
N PRO A 147 -10.61 0.37 9.75
CA PRO A 147 -10.47 -0.55 10.88
C PRO A 147 -10.58 -2.03 10.50
N ASN A 148 -11.33 -2.39 9.44
CA ASN A 148 -11.50 -3.79 9.04
C ASN A 148 -10.20 -4.42 8.52
N ALA A 149 -9.29 -3.63 7.95
CA ALA A 149 -7.98 -4.11 7.54
C ALA A 149 -7.12 -4.46 8.77
N ILE A 150 -7.07 -3.55 9.74
CA ILE A 150 -6.31 -3.72 11.00
C ILE A 150 -6.94 -4.79 11.90
N TYR A 151 -8.26 -4.99 11.83
CA TYR A 151 -9.01 -5.95 12.64
C TYR A 151 -8.45 -7.38 12.54
N LEU A 152 -7.92 -7.78 11.38
CA LEU A 152 -7.34 -9.10 11.18
C LEU A 152 -6.14 -9.41 12.09
N ILE A 153 -5.47 -8.40 12.65
CA ILE A 153 -4.43 -8.60 13.68
C ILE A 153 -5.04 -9.26 14.93
N THR A 154 -6.26 -8.85 15.28
CA THR A 154 -6.93 -9.35 16.49
C THR A 154 -7.50 -10.75 16.31
N GLU A 155 -7.64 -11.22 15.07
CA GLU A 155 -8.08 -12.59 14.76
C GLU A 155 -7.03 -13.64 15.18
N LEU A 156 -5.79 -13.24 15.51
CA LEU A 156 -4.78 -14.10 16.15
C LEU A 156 -5.30 -14.78 17.42
N ASN A 157 -6.29 -14.17 18.08
CA ASN A 157 -6.91 -14.68 19.29
C ASN A 157 -7.91 -15.84 19.04
N PHE A 158 -8.06 -16.35 17.81
CA PHE A 158 -8.98 -17.44 17.50
C PHE A 158 -8.44 -18.85 17.70
N SER A 159 -7.26 -19.05 18.29
CA SER A 159 -6.78 -20.37 18.67
C SER A 159 -7.50 -20.92 19.91
N HIS A 160 -8.82 -21.17 19.80
CA HIS A 160 -9.54 -22.09 20.70
C HIS A 160 -9.25 -23.53 20.26
N ARG A 161 -7.96 -23.84 20.08
CA ARG A 161 -7.49 -25.17 19.74
C ARG A 161 -7.89 -26.06 20.90
N ARG A 162 -8.62 -27.12 20.59
CA ARG A 162 -8.92 -28.19 21.55
C ARG A 162 -7.84 -29.25 21.43
N ASP A 163 -7.59 -29.99 22.50
CA ASP A 163 -6.57 -31.04 22.52
C ASP A 163 -6.83 -32.13 21.46
N ASP A 164 -8.07 -32.25 20.96
CA ASP A 164 -8.53 -33.16 19.92
C ASP A 164 -8.60 -32.54 18.51
N ASP A 165 -8.09 -31.32 18.28
CA ASP A 165 -8.13 -30.68 16.96
C ASP A 165 -7.26 -31.46 15.93
N PRO A 166 -7.85 -32.00 14.84
CA PRO A 166 -7.13 -32.80 13.86
C PRO A 166 -6.16 -31.98 12.99
N VAL A 167 -6.22 -30.64 13.02
CA VAL A 167 -5.33 -29.77 12.25
C VAL A 167 -3.96 -29.66 12.95
N PRO A 168 -2.81 -29.86 12.30
CA PRO A 168 -1.50 -29.65 12.90
C PRO A 168 -1.25 -28.20 13.36
N LEU A 169 -0.62 -28.02 14.51
CA LEU A 169 -0.35 -26.70 15.09
C LEU A 169 0.43 -25.77 14.14
N TRP A 170 1.42 -26.30 13.42
CA TRP A 170 2.22 -25.52 12.47
C TRP A 170 1.37 -24.91 11.35
N PHE A 171 0.30 -25.60 10.94
CA PHE A 171 -0.60 -25.13 9.89
C PHE A 171 -1.42 -23.93 10.38
N ASP A 172 -2.00 -24.02 11.58
CA ASP A 172 -2.77 -22.92 12.19
C ASP A 172 -1.89 -21.68 12.40
N ILE A 173 -0.62 -21.85 12.78
CA ILE A 173 0.34 -20.74 12.92
C ILE A 173 0.54 -20.04 11.57
N VAL A 174 0.84 -20.80 10.50
CA VAL A 174 1.06 -20.23 9.16
C VAL A 174 -0.20 -19.56 8.64
N GLN A 175 -1.37 -20.19 8.80
CA GLN A 175 -2.66 -19.62 8.38
C GLN A 175 -2.94 -18.29 9.09
N THR A 176 -2.78 -18.26 10.41
CA THR A 176 -3.14 -17.07 11.20
C THR A 176 -2.14 -15.93 10.98
N LEU A 177 -0.84 -16.25 10.87
CA LEU A 177 0.17 -15.27 10.48
C LEU A 177 -0.12 -14.68 9.09
N THR A 178 -0.47 -15.53 8.13
CA THR A 178 -0.83 -15.09 6.76
C THR A 178 -2.03 -14.16 6.77
N LEU A 179 -3.07 -14.47 7.56
CA LEU A 179 -4.26 -13.63 7.73
C LEU A 179 -3.90 -12.26 8.34
N THR A 180 -3.05 -12.24 9.35
CA THR A 180 -2.58 -10.98 9.95
C THR A 180 -1.77 -10.15 8.96
N LEU A 181 -0.85 -10.79 8.23
CA LEU A 181 -0.05 -10.13 7.21
C LEU A 181 -0.91 -9.58 6.07
N SER A 182 -1.96 -10.29 5.64
CA SER A 182 -2.88 -9.79 4.60
C SER A 182 -3.62 -8.53 5.07
N GLY A 183 -4.08 -8.50 6.32
CA GLY A 183 -4.73 -7.32 6.90
C GLY A 183 -3.79 -6.12 7.02
N ILE A 184 -2.57 -6.33 7.51
CA ILE A 184 -1.53 -5.29 7.59
C ILE A 184 -1.21 -4.76 6.18
N ALA A 185 -1.04 -5.64 5.20
CA ALA A 185 -0.73 -5.25 3.83
C ALA A 185 -1.88 -4.44 3.18
N ASN A 186 -3.14 -4.83 3.43
CA ASN A 186 -4.33 -4.06 3.00
C ASN A 186 -4.36 -2.66 3.65
N ALA A 187 -4.05 -2.57 4.94
CA ALA A 187 -4.02 -1.31 5.68
C ALA A 187 -2.93 -0.39 5.11
N VAL A 188 -1.70 -0.89 4.99
CA VAL A 188 -0.54 -0.12 4.48
C VAL A 188 -0.77 0.35 3.04
N LEU A 189 -1.22 -0.53 2.15
CA LEU A 189 -1.46 -0.18 0.75
C LEU A 189 -2.55 0.88 0.62
N SER A 190 -3.72 0.66 1.25
CA SER A 190 -4.84 1.60 1.13
C SER A 190 -4.52 2.96 1.78
N MET A 191 -3.80 2.96 2.90
CA MET A 191 -3.36 4.17 3.56
C MET A 191 -2.34 4.95 2.73
N GLY A 192 -1.34 4.26 2.16
CA GLY A 192 -0.34 4.90 1.31
C GLY A 192 -0.96 5.54 0.07
N VAL A 193 -1.98 4.92 -0.52
CA VAL A 193 -2.73 5.50 -1.66
C VAL A 193 -3.47 6.77 -1.23
N VAL A 194 -4.21 6.73 -0.12
CA VAL A 194 -5.00 7.89 0.36
C VAL A 194 -4.10 9.03 0.83
N GLU A 195 -2.99 8.73 1.53
CA GLU A 195 -2.00 9.74 1.95
C GLU A 195 -1.32 10.39 0.74
N SER A 196 -0.99 9.60 -0.29
CA SER A 196 -0.43 10.13 -1.55
C SER A 196 -1.43 11.04 -2.27
N MET A 197 -2.71 10.65 -2.35
CA MET A 197 -3.77 11.50 -2.90
C MET A 197 -3.92 12.80 -2.13
N PHE A 198 -3.94 12.74 -0.80
CA PHE A 198 -3.99 13.92 0.06
C PHE A 198 -2.81 14.86 -0.20
N THR A 199 -1.60 14.30 -0.29
CA THR A 199 -0.38 15.07 -0.56
C THR A 199 -0.46 15.77 -1.92
N ILE A 200 -0.80 15.04 -2.99
CA ILE A 200 -0.82 15.55 -4.37
C ILE A 200 -1.91 16.61 -4.59
N VAL A 201 -3.06 16.48 -3.94
CA VAL A 201 -4.18 17.41 -4.14
C VAL A 201 -4.04 18.69 -3.31
N VAL A 202 -3.50 18.58 -2.09
CA VAL A 202 -3.49 19.70 -1.12
C VAL A 202 -2.16 20.46 -1.14
N PHE A 203 -1.05 19.80 -1.48
CA PHE A 203 0.28 20.36 -1.41
C PHE A 203 1.00 20.26 -2.77
N ASP A 204 2.02 21.10 -2.95
CA ASP A 204 2.88 20.98 -4.12
C ASP A 204 3.82 19.77 -3.97
N ALA A 205 3.71 18.83 -4.90
CA ALA A 205 4.45 17.57 -4.87
C ALA A 205 5.98 17.75 -4.99
N SER A 206 6.45 18.94 -5.40
CA SER A 206 7.88 19.23 -5.56
C SER A 206 8.65 19.35 -4.25
N GLU A 207 8.00 19.71 -3.14
CA GLU A 207 8.68 20.10 -1.89
C GLU A 207 8.98 18.93 -0.93
N GLY A 208 8.50 17.72 -1.23
CA GLY A 208 8.66 16.55 -0.36
C GLY A 208 7.35 16.10 0.28
N ILE A 209 7.43 15.25 1.31
CA ILE A 209 6.26 14.83 2.10
C ILE A 209 6.00 15.89 3.19
N PRO A 210 4.86 16.61 3.16
CA PRO A 210 4.57 17.66 4.13
C PRO A 210 4.27 17.07 5.52
N LEU A 211 4.57 17.83 6.58
CA LEU A 211 4.27 17.41 7.96
C LEU A 211 2.78 17.08 8.16
N ALA A 212 1.90 17.83 7.48
CA ALA A 212 0.46 17.59 7.53
C ALA A 212 0.06 16.18 7.04
N SER A 213 0.80 15.60 6.10
CA SER A 213 0.60 14.23 5.62
C SER A 213 0.84 13.21 6.73
N TRP A 214 1.94 13.38 7.48
CA TRP A 214 2.27 12.54 8.63
C TRP A 214 1.28 12.70 9.79
N VAL A 215 0.78 13.92 10.01
CA VAL A 215 -0.27 14.17 11.02
C VAL A 215 -1.57 13.46 10.60
N PHE A 216 -1.97 13.58 9.33
CA PHE A 216 -3.12 12.87 8.78
C PHE A 216 -2.97 11.36 8.97
N ALA A 217 -1.81 10.80 8.59
CA ALA A 217 -1.49 9.40 8.76
C ALA A 217 -1.61 8.94 10.22
N GLY A 218 -1.00 9.68 11.15
CA GLY A 218 -1.05 9.39 12.58
C GLY A 218 -2.47 9.40 13.14
N VAL A 219 -3.28 10.40 12.75
CA VAL A 219 -4.69 10.49 13.15
C VAL A 219 -5.48 9.27 12.65
N VAL A 220 -5.33 8.91 11.39
CA VAL A 220 -6.03 7.76 10.79
C VAL A 220 -5.62 6.44 11.46
N ILE A 221 -4.33 6.24 11.75
CA ILE A 221 -3.85 5.03 12.44
C ILE A 221 -4.51 4.92 13.82
N VAL A 222 -4.56 6.01 14.59
CA VAL A 222 -5.20 6.03 15.91
C VAL A 222 -6.70 5.78 15.79
N LEU A 223 -7.39 6.42 14.84
CA LEU A 223 -8.82 6.19 14.58
C LEU A 223 -9.08 4.74 14.16
N GLY A 224 -8.20 4.15 13.35
CA GLY A 224 -8.24 2.75 12.96
C GLY A 224 -8.19 1.82 14.16
N ALA A 225 -7.20 2.03 15.04
CA ALA A 225 -7.06 1.24 16.27
C ALA A 225 -8.25 1.41 17.24
N ILE A 226 -8.80 2.63 17.36
CA ILE A 226 -10.05 2.89 18.10
C ILE A 226 -11.20 2.11 17.47
N GLY A 227 -11.35 2.13 16.14
CA GLY A 227 -12.38 1.39 15.43
C GLY A 227 -12.33 -0.11 15.69
N VAL A 228 -11.11 -0.69 15.71
CA VAL A 228 -10.91 -2.09 16.07
C VAL A 228 -11.32 -2.37 17.52
N TYR A 229 -10.92 -1.51 18.47
CA TYR A 229 -11.31 -1.66 19.87
C TYR A 229 -12.84 -1.63 20.04
N LEU A 230 -13.51 -0.67 19.41
CA LEU A 230 -14.97 -0.56 19.46
C LEU A 230 -15.66 -1.78 18.85
N GLY A 231 -15.16 -2.28 17.71
CA GLY A 231 -15.69 -3.48 17.06
C GLY A 231 -15.51 -4.74 17.90
N ARG A 232 -14.35 -4.91 18.55
CA ARG A 232 -14.02 -6.12 19.31
C ARG A 232 -14.70 -6.17 20.68
N TYR A 233 -14.66 -5.07 21.43
CA TYR A 233 -15.09 -5.02 22.83
C TYR A 233 -16.52 -4.51 23.00
N LEU A 234 -16.94 -3.50 22.24
CA LEU A 234 -18.29 -2.95 22.34
C LEU A 234 -19.28 -3.59 21.38
N ARG A 235 -18.82 -4.20 20.29
CA ARG A 235 -19.63 -4.89 19.27
C ARG A 235 -20.90 -4.11 18.93
N PHE A 236 -20.73 -2.90 18.37
CA PHE A 236 -21.85 -2.08 17.97
C PHE A 236 -22.63 -2.75 16.83
N ASN A 237 -23.95 -2.79 16.96
CA ASN A 237 -24.84 -3.28 15.91
C ASN A 237 -25.38 -2.12 15.07
N SER A 238 -25.88 -2.41 13.87
CA SER A 238 -26.53 -1.44 12.97
C SER A 238 -27.76 -0.74 13.60
N TRP A 239 -28.30 -1.31 14.68
CA TRP A 239 -29.39 -0.73 15.47
C TRP A 239 -28.90 0.34 16.45
N ASP A 240 -27.66 0.24 16.95
CA ASP A 240 -27.07 1.19 17.89
C ASP A 240 -26.82 2.55 17.21
N VAL A 241 -26.44 2.54 15.92
CA VAL A 241 -26.25 3.75 15.12
C VAL A 241 -27.56 4.54 14.94
N ARG A 242 -28.71 3.84 14.89
CA ARG A 242 -30.04 4.46 14.82
C ARG A 242 -30.52 5.04 16.16
N HIS A 243 -29.85 4.71 17.27
CA HIS A 243 -30.20 5.14 18.62
C HIS A 243 -28.99 5.77 19.32
N PRO A 244 -28.60 7.02 18.97
CA PRO A 244 -27.35 7.64 19.42
C PRO A 244 -27.24 7.74 20.95
N PHE A 245 -28.34 7.98 21.66
CA PHE A 245 -28.36 8.00 23.13
C PHE A 245 -28.09 6.63 23.76
N GLY A 246 -28.55 5.55 23.12
CA GLY A 246 -28.27 4.17 23.55
C GLY A 246 -26.80 3.80 23.33
N MET A 247 -26.25 4.18 22.18
CA MET A 247 -24.83 4.01 21.86
C MET A 247 -23.92 4.73 22.86
N LEU A 248 -24.23 6.01 23.17
CA LEU A 248 -23.45 6.79 24.13
C LEU A 248 -23.54 6.22 25.54
N ARG A 249 -24.70 5.67 25.94
CA ARG A 249 -24.86 5.00 27.23
C ARG A 249 -24.03 3.73 27.32
N LYS A 250 -24.00 2.91 26.26
CA LYS A 250 -23.14 1.72 26.17
C LYS A 250 -21.65 2.08 26.26
N LEU A 251 -21.25 3.15 25.58
CA LEU A 251 -19.89 3.68 25.64
C LEU A 251 -19.52 4.16 27.06
N ARG A 252 -20.39 4.98 27.67
CA ARG A 252 -20.17 5.52 29.02
C ARG A 252 -20.14 4.43 30.08
N THR A 253 -21.05 3.45 30.02
CA THR A 253 -21.09 2.33 30.97
C THR A 253 -19.86 1.45 30.87
N HIS A 254 -19.35 1.22 29.66
CA HIS A 254 -18.09 0.49 29.45
C HIS A 254 -16.89 1.21 30.08
N PHE A 255 -16.74 2.51 29.82
CA PHE A 255 -15.62 3.30 30.35
C PHE A 255 -15.77 3.68 31.83
N ALA A 256 -16.98 3.62 32.39
CA ALA A 256 -17.22 3.79 33.81
C ALA A 256 -16.71 2.60 34.66
N GLN A 257 -16.50 1.44 34.04
CA GLN A 257 -15.88 0.29 34.71
C GLN A 257 -14.41 0.58 34.99
N ARG A 258 -13.97 0.33 36.24
CA ARG A 258 -12.57 0.50 36.64
C ARG A 258 -11.65 -0.33 35.74
N GLY A 259 -10.60 0.29 35.22
CA GLY A 259 -9.58 -0.36 34.39
C GLY A 259 -9.90 -0.43 32.88
N LYS A 260 -11.15 -0.28 32.45
CA LYS A 260 -11.50 -0.40 31.01
C LYS A 260 -10.98 0.74 30.15
N ALA A 261 -10.85 1.95 30.71
CA ALA A 261 -10.20 3.06 30.03
C ALA A 261 -8.71 2.80 29.79
N LEU A 262 -8.03 2.20 30.77
CA LEU A 262 -6.61 1.86 30.66
C LEU A 262 -6.39 0.71 29.68
N GLU A 263 -7.25 -0.31 29.71
CA GLU A 263 -7.23 -1.41 28.74
C GLU A 263 -7.45 -0.90 27.31
N ALA A 264 -8.41 0.00 27.10
CA ALA A 264 -8.64 0.65 25.80
C ALA A 264 -7.43 1.43 25.33
N PHE A 265 -6.84 2.24 26.21
CA PHE A 265 -5.65 3.02 25.89
C PHE A 265 -4.47 2.13 25.52
N GLY A 266 -4.19 1.09 26.31
CA GLY A 266 -3.13 0.12 26.02
C GLY A 266 -3.36 -0.62 24.70
N PHE A 267 -4.61 -1.01 24.42
CA PHE A 267 -4.97 -1.64 23.15
C PHE A 267 -4.73 -0.69 21.96
N VAL A 268 -5.24 0.54 22.03
CA VAL A 268 -5.10 1.54 20.96
C VAL A 268 -3.64 1.89 20.74
N LEU A 269 -2.88 2.13 21.81
CA LEU A 269 -1.46 2.48 21.74
C LEU A 269 -0.64 1.37 21.08
N THR A 270 -0.80 0.12 21.52
CA THR A 270 -0.04 -1.02 20.99
C THR A 270 -0.34 -1.27 19.51
N HIS A 271 -1.60 -1.22 19.09
CA HIS A 271 -1.97 -1.42 17.69
C HIS A 271 -1.56 -0.23 16.82
N ALA A 272 -1.72 1.00 17.31
CA ALA A 272 -1.30 2.19 16.58
C ALA A 272 0.22 2.21 16.36
N VAL A 273 1.00 1.88 17.40
CA VAL A 273 2.47 1.78 17.30
C VAL A 273 2.88 0.68 16.32
N LEU A 274 2.25 -0.50 16.39
CA LEU A 274 2.52 -1.60 15.46
C LEU A 274 2.30 -1.18 14.01
N ILE A 275 1.14 -0.58 13.70
CA ILE A 275 0.84 -0.13 12.34
C ILE A 275 1.79 0.99 11.91
N ALA A 276 2.09 1.96 12.79
CA ALA A 276 3.02 3.04 12.48
C ALA A 276 4.43 2.52 12.15
N LEU A 277 4.94 1.56 12.94
CA LEU A 277 6.27 0.97 12.73
C LEU A 277 6.39 0.22 11.39
N VAL A 278 5.29 -0.37 10.91
CA VAL A 278 5.24 -1.01 9.60
C VAL A 278 5.03 0.03 8.48
N TYR A 279 4.14 0.98 8.69
CA TYR A 279 3.69 1.92 7.67
C TYR A 279 4.78 2.93 7.28
N VAL A 280 5.39 3.61 8.25
CA VAL A 280 6.36 4.69 8.02
C VAL A 280 7.52 4.26 7.10
N PRO A 281 8.25 3.15 7.37
CA PRO A 281 9.36 2.76 6.51
C PRO A 281 8.89 2.35 5.11
N ILE A 282 7.76 1.66 4.99
CA ILE A 282 7.22 1.23 3.70
C ILE A 282 6.81 2.44 2.86
N TYR A 283 6.14 3.42 3.47
CA TYR A 283 5.71 4.63 2.77
C TYR A 283 6.91 5.48 2.33
N LEU A 284 7.93 5.64 3.18
CA LEU A 284 9.17 6.34 2.83
C LEU A 284 9.90 5.66 1.66
N LEU A 285 10.05 4.34 1.70
CA LEU A 285 10.70 3.57 0.63
C LEU A 285 9.90 3.68 -0.69
N ALA A 286 8.57 3.57 -0.62
CA ALA A 286 7.71 3.74 -1.79
C ALA A 286 7.82 5.15 -2.38
N TYR A 287 7.78 6.18 -1.53
CA TYR A 287 7.91 7.57 -1.95
C TYR A 287 9.26 7.85 -2.62
N GLN A 288 10.36 7.36 -2.04
CA GLN A 288 11.69 7.48 -2.63
C GLN A 288 11.80 6.74 -3.97
N ALA A 289 11.26 5.52 -4.06
CA ALA A 289 11.29 4.74 -5.29
C ALA A 289 10.48 5.38 -6.42
N LEU A 290 9.43 6.15 -6.09
CA LEU A 290 8.63 6.92 -7.03
C LEU A 290 9.26 8.26 -7.43
N ARG A 291 10.06 8.90 -6.54
CA ARG A 291 10.69 10.21 -6.79
C ARG A 291 12.06 10.13 -7.47
N VAL A 292 12.81 9.04 -7.25
CA VAL A 292 14.17 8.84 -7.81
C VAL A 292 14.12 8.30 -9.26
N GLY A 293 12.93 8.03 -9.80
CA GLY A 293 12.72 7.81 -11.23
C GLY A 293 12.58 9.14 -11.94
#